data_AF-A0A3C0BI70-F1
#
_entry.id   AF-A0A3C0BI70-F1
#
_cell.length_a   1.000
_cell.length_b   1.000
_cell.length_c   1.000
_cell.angle_alpha   90.00
_cell.angle_beta   90.00
_cell.angle_gamma   90.00
#
_symmetry.space_group_name_H-M   'P 1'
#
loop_
_entity.id
_entity.type
_entity.pdbx_description
1 polymer ?
#
loop_
_entity_poly.entity_id
_entity_poly.type
_entity_poly.pdbx_seq_one_letter_code
_entity_poly.pdbx_strand_id
1 'polypeptide(L)' 'MKKIISGKVREVYDLENGTMVIVTTDRISAFDVILPTMITDKGKVLNALSNFWFDFTKDIVKNHMISSDLNDMPA' A
#
# COMPACT_ATOMS: atom_id res chain seq x y z
N MET A 1 10.16 -1.34 12.32
CA MET A 1 9.74 -0.68 11.07
C MET A 1 10.07 0.80 11.11
N LYS A 2 10.83 1.33 10.13
CA LYS A 2 11.11 2.78 10.04
C LYS A 2 10.28 3.41 8.93
N LYS A 3 9.42 4.39 9.24
CA LYS A 3 8.69 5.14 8.23
C LYS A 3 9.66 6.00 7.42
N ILE A 4 9.67 5.82 6.10
CA ILE A 4 10.57 6.54 5.18
C ILE A 4 9.82 7.51 4.27
N ILE A 5 8.57 7.22 3.92
CA ILE A 5 7.76 8.07 3.03
C ILE A 5 6.33 8.18 3.58
N SER A 6 5.78 9.40 3.56
CA SER A 6 4.35 9.66 3.71
C SER A 6 3.84 10.37 2.47
N GLY A 7 3.31 9.60 1.51
CA GLY A 7 2.68 10.16 0.32
C GLY A 7 1.26 10.67 0.58
N LYS A 8 0.58 11.10 -0.49
CA LYS A 8 -0.82 11.55 -0.42
C LYS A 8 -1.76 10.47 0.13
N VAL A 9 -1.56 9.21 -0.27
CA VAL A 9 -2.47 8.10 0.04
C VAL A 9 -1.79 6.83 0.55
N ARG A 10 -0.45 6.77 0.56
CA ARG A 10 0.33 5.61 1.01
C ARG A 10 1.43 6.01 1.96
N GLU A 11 1.75 5.13 2.89
CA GLU A 11 2.90 5.22 3.77
C GLU A 11 3.86 4.08 3.47
N VAL A 12 5.15 4.35 3.47
CA VAL A 12 6.18 3.34 3.18
C VAL A 12 7.09 3.22 4.38
N TYR A 13 7.29 1.98 4.82
CA TYR A 13 8.17 1.62 5.92
C TYR A 13 9.26 0.69 5.40
N ASP A 14 10.49 0.95 5.83
CA ASP A 14 11.65 0.12 5.53
C ASP A 14 11.82 -0.98 6.60
N LEU A 15 12.21 -2.17 6.15
CA LEU A 15 12.46 -3.36 6.95
C LEU A 15 13.95 -3.73 7.06
N GLU A 16 14.87 -2.84 6.66
CA GLU A 16 16.34 -2.96 6.81
C GLU A 16 17.01 -4.11 6.02
N ASN A 17 16.22 -5.03 5.47
CA ASN A 17 16.64 -6.14 4.60
C ASN A 17 16.40 -5.86 3.11
N GLY A 18 16.14 -4.59 2.74
CA GLY A 18 15.81 -4.18 1.38
C GLY A 18 14.35 -4.46 0.98
N THR A 19 13.49 -4.89 1.90
CA THR A 19 12.03 -5.00 1.68
C THR A 19 11.29 -3.84 2.32
N MET A 20 10.08 -3.59 1.82
CA MET A 20 9.26 -2.44 2.24
C MET A 20 7.84 -2.89 2.57
N VAL A 21 7.27 -2.29 3.60
CA VAL A 21 5.83 -2.34 3.87
C VAL A 21 5.19 -1.10 3.27
N ILE A 22 4.19 -1.30 2.42
CA ILE A 22 3.41 -0.23 1.81
C ILE A 22 2.01 -0.26 2.41
N VAL A 23 1.67 0.74 3.22
CA VAL A 23 0.35 0.87 3.84
C VAL A 23 -0.51 1.79 2.99
N THR A 24 -1.63 1.28 2.46
CA THR A 24 -2.62 2.09 1.76
C THR A 24 -3.60 2.70 2.76
N THR A 25 -3.61 4.03 2.86
CA THR A 25 -4.44 4.77 3.83
C THR A 25 -5.82 5.13 3.29
N ASP A 26 -6.72 5.53 4.17
CA ASP A 26 -8.05 6.06 3.84
C ASP A 26 -8.02 7.53 3.39
N ARG A 27 -6.84 8.18 3.40
CA ARG A 27 -6.65 9.54 2.85
C ARG A 27 -6.99 9.56 1.36
N ILE A 28 -7.59 10.66 0.93
CA ILE A 28 -7.90 10.97 -0.46
C ILE A 28 -7.35 12.35 -0.80
N SER A 29 -6.97 12.54 -2.06
CA SER A 29 -6.53 13.83 -2.57
C SER A 29 -7.29 14.22 -3.82
N ALA A 30 -7.60 15.50 -3.96
CA ALA A 30 -8.16 16.11 -5.16
C ALA A 30 -7.53 17.49 -5.36
N PHE A 31 -7.34 17.91 -6.62
CA PHE A 31 -6.70 19.20 -6.95
C PHE A 31 -5.37 19.41 -6.22
N ASP A 32 -4.54 18.37 -6.18
CA ASP A 32 -3.24 18.31 -5.50
C ASP A 32 -3.23 18.50 -3.96
N VAL A 33 -4.40 18.57 -3.32
CA VAL A 33 -4.52 18.72 -1.86
C VAL A 33 -5.05 17.42 -1.24
N ILE A 34 -4.48 17.02 -0.10
CA ILE A 34 -5.03 15.95 0.73
C ILE A 34 -6.25 16.51 1.47
N LEU A 35 -7.41 15.87 1.30
CA LEU A 35 -8.64 16.33 1.94
C LEU A 35 -8.60 16.05 3.46
N PRO A 36 -9.21 16.91 4.30
CA PRO A 36 -9.25 16.70 5.74
C PRO A 36 -10.15 15.51 6.13
N THR A 37 -11.07 15.11 5.25
CA THR A 37 -11.95 13.95 5.43
C THR A 37 -11.32 12.70 4.84
N MET A 38 -11.44 11.59 5.58
CA MET A 38 -11.06 10.27 5.12
C MET A 38 -12.26 9.55 4.49
N ILE A 39 -11.99 8.60 3.60
CA ILE A 39 -13.01 7.69 3.07
C ILE A 39 -12.81 6.34 3.76
N THR A 40 -13.70 6.02 4.69
CA THR A 40 -13.67 4.77 5.47
C THR A 40 -13.50 3.56 4.55
N ASP A 41 -12.55 2.69 4.90
CA ASP A 41 -12.23 1.43 4.22
C ASP A 41 -11.68 1.56 2.78
N LYS A 42 -11.47 2.78 2.26
CA LYS A 42 -10.88 2.99 0.94
C LYS A 42 -9.51 2.31 0.83
N GLY A 43 -8.68 2.43 1.86
CA GLY A 43 -7.35 1.82 1.91
C GLY A 43 -7.42 0.31 1.75
N LYS A 44 -8.35 -0.34 2.47
CA LYS A 44 -8.57 -1.79 2.42
C LYS A 44 -9.01 -2.23 1.02
N VAL A 45 -10.03 -1.57 0.46
CA VAL A 45 -10.58 -1.90 -0.87
C VAL A 45 -9.51 -1.73 -1.95
N LEU A 46 -8.77 -0.62 -1.95
CA LEU A 46 -7.73 -0.37 -2.95
C LEU A 46 -6.53 -1.30 -2.79
N ASN A 47 -6.20 -1.71 -1.57
CA ASN A 47 -5.17 -2.71 -1.33
C ASN A 47 -5.59 -4.08 -1.90
N ALA A 48 -6.81 -4.52 -1.62
CA ALA A 48 -7.36 -5.76 -2.16
C ALA A 48 -7.45 -5.75 -3.70
N LEU A 49 -7.88 -4.63 -4.28
CA LEU A 49 -7.91 -4.45 -5.73
C LEU A 49 -6.50 -4.54 -6.34
N SER A 50 -5.50 -3.94 -5.68
CA SER A 50 -4.11 -4.04 -6.14
C SER A 50 -3.61 -5.48 -6.07
N ASN A 51 -3.89 -6.19 -4.97
CA ASN A 51 -3.52 -7.60 -4.81
C ASN A 51 -4.11 -8.47 -5.91
N PHE A 52 -5.40 -8.28 -6.24
CA PHE A 52 -6.04 -8.97 -7.35
C PHE A 52 -5.29 -8.75 -8.67
N TRP A 53 -4.98 -7.50 -9.02
CA TRP A 53 -4.30 -7.20 -10.29
C TRP A 53 -2.85 -7.70 -10.31
N PHE A 54 -2.13 -7.65 -9.19
CA PHE A 54 -0.78 -8.22 -9.12
C PHE A 54 -0.78 -9.72 -9.34
N ASP A 55 -1.76 -10.44 -8.81
CA ASP A 55 -1.88 -11.88 -9.05
C ASP A 55 -2.36 -12.17 -10.48
N PHE A 56 -3.38 -11.46 -10.96
CA PHE A 56 -3.98 -11.66 -12.28
C PHE A 56 -3.01 -11.40 -13.44
N THR A 57 -2.01 -10.53 -13.25
CA THR A 57 -1.05 -10.14 -14.30
C THR A 57 0.36 -10.69 -14.10
N LYS A 58 0.57 -11.57 -13.12
CA LYS A 58 1.92 -12.06 -12.74
C LYS A 58 2.65 -12.84 -13.83
N ASP A 59 1.90 -13.45 -14.76
CA ASP A 59 2.40 -14.17 -15.92
C ASP A 59 2.70 -13.25 -17.12
N ILE A 60 2.14 -12.05 -17.12
CA ILE A 60 2.39 -11.02 -18.14
C ILE A 60 3.65 -10.21 -17.79
N VAL A 61 3.79 -9.79 -16.52
CA VAL A 61 4.92 -8.96 -16.07
C VAL A 61 5.26 -9.22 -14.60
N LYS A 62 6.56 -9.24 -14.29
CA LYS A 62 7.03 -9.31 -12.90
C LYS A 62 6.61 -8.05 -12.15
N ASN A 63 6.14 -8.23 -10.91
CA ASN A 63 5.78 -7.14 -10.01
C ASN A 63 6.53 -7.26 -8.67
N HIS A 64 6.33 -6.28 -7.79
CA HIS A 64 7.08 -6.14 -6.53
C HIS A 64 6.38 -6.78 -5.33
N MET A 65 5.23 -7.44 -5.50
CA MET A 65 4.46 -8.00 -4.40
C MET A 65 5.19 -9.18 -3.78
N ILE A 66 5.41 -9.14 -2.46
CA ILE A 66 6.01 -10.25 -1.68
C ILE A 66 4.90 -11.01 -0.94
N SER A 67 4.11 -10.30 -0.14
CA SER A 67 2.92 -10.85 0.53
C SER A 67 1.89 -9.75 0.76
N SER A 68 0.64 -10.17 0.91
CA SER A 68 -0.47 -9.34 1.38
C SER A 68 -1.19 -9.92 2.60
N ASP A 69 -0.69 -11.03 3.15
CA ASP A 69 -1.18 -11.60 4.40
C ASP A 69 -0.68 -10.75 5.58
N LEU A 70 -1.56 -10.46 6.53
CA LEU A 70 -1.21 -9.76 7.77
C LEU A 70 -0.28 -10.60 8.66
N ASN A 71 -0.33 -11.93 8.57
CA ASN A 71 0.56 -12.82 9.33
C ASN A 71 2.03 -12.70 8.88
N ASP A 72 2.25 -12.27 7.65
CA ASP A 72 3.60 -12.05 7.10
C ASP A 72 4.12 -10.64 7.42
N MET A 73 3.30 -9.78 8.04
CA MET A 73 3.71 -8.43 8.39
C MET A 73 4.58 -8.45 9.66
N PRO A 74 5.69 -7.69 9.68
CA PRO A 74 6.52 -7.58 10.86
C PRO A 74 5.77 -6.88 12.01
N ALA A 75 6.05 -7.32 13.23
CA ALA A 75 5.50 -6.77 14.47
C ALA A 75 5.93 -5.30 14.72
#